data_AF-M7MQL2-F1
#
_entry.id   AF-M7MQL2-F1
#
_cell.length_a   1.000
_cell.length_b   1.000
_cell.length_c   1.000
_cell.angle_alpha   90.00
_cell.angle_beta   90.00
_cell.angle_gamma   90.00
#
_symmetry.space_group_name_H-M   'P 1'
#
loop_
_entity.id
_entity.type
_entity.pdbx_description
1 polymer ?
#
loop_
_entity_poly.entity_id
_entity_poly.type
_entity_poly.pdbx_seq_one_letter_code
_entity_poly.pdbx_strand_id
1 'polypeptide(L)'
;MIFKSVGDSRPYPEHGYVTPKDWAAVAPMQVRLDELVTTKSTLDLAALLAEDSTFFGDLFPHVVQWKGTRYLEDGLHRAVRTALHQRSILHARVLLLEG
;
A
#
# COMPACT_ATOMS: atom_id res chain seq x y z
N MET A 1 4.22 15.47 6.36
CA MET A 1 4.95 14.24 6.00
C MET A 1 4.00 13.35 5.24
N ILE A 2 4.41 12.69 4.15
CA ILE A 2 3.48 11.87 3.32
C ILE A 2 3.10 10.57 4.05
N PHE A 3 4.10 9.85 4.58
CA PHE A 3 3.92 8.60 5.31
C PHE A 3 4.25 8.78 6.79
N LYS A 4 3.71 7.89 7.65
CA LYS A 4 4.05 7.81 9.08
C LYS A 4 5.54 7.51 9.29
N SER A 5 6.06 6.58 8.49
CA SER A 5 7.46 6.17 8.48
C SER A 5 7.80 5.45 7.18
N VAL A 6 9.08 5.34 6.87
CA VAL A 6 9.61 4.55 5.75
C VAL A 6 10.29 3.32 6.31
N GLY A 7 9.89 2.14 5.85
CA GLY A 7 10.50 0.85 6.20
C GLY A 7 10.98 0.10 4.96
N ASP A 8 11.76 -0.95 5.20
CA ASP A 8 12.39 -1.81 4.18
C ASP A 8 12.11 -3.31 4.41
N SER A 9 11.21 -3.63 5.33
CA SER A 9 10.85 -4.99 5.72
C SER A 9 9.36 -5.12 6.04
N ARG A 10 8.90 -6.37 6.16
CA ARG A 10 7.54 -6.74 6.56
C ARG A 10 7.58 -7.29 7.99
N PRO A 11 7.28 -6.50 9.03
CA PRO A 11 7.45 -6.90 10.42
C PRO A 11 6.28 -7.74 10.98
N TYR A 12 5.56 -8.43 10.09
CA TYR A 12 4.41 -9.28 10.38
C TYR A 12 4.65 -10.69 9.81
N PRO A 13 3.98 -11.73 10.36
CA PRO A 13 4.06 -13.08 9.83
C PRO A 13 3.55 -13.18 8.39
N GLU A 14 3.93 -14.25 7.69
CA GLU A 14 3.31 -14.58 6.40
C GLU A 14 1.80 -14.80 6.59
N HIS A 15 1.02 -14.20 5.69
CA HIS A 15 -0.44 -14.17 5.79
C HIS A 15 -1.15 -14.87 4.63
N GLY A 16 -0.42 -15.37 3.63
CA GLY A 16 -0.98 -16.11 2.49
C GLY A 16 -1.65 -15.24 1.41
N TYR A 17 -1.68 -13.91 1.54
CA TYR A 17 -2.20 -13.01 0.51
C TYR A 17 -1.06 -12.49 -0.37
N VAL A 18 -0.64 -13.30 -1.35
CA VAL A 18 0.58 -13.03 -2.14
C VAL A 18 0.24 -12.51 -3.54
N THR A 19 -0.92 -12.88 -4.06
CA THR A 19 -1.37 -12.51 -5.41
C THR A 19 -2.52 -11.50 -5.36
N PRO A 20 -2.74 -10.68 -6.40
CA PRO A 20 -3.90 -9.78 -6.46
C PRO A 20 -5.25 -10.48 -6.27
N LYS A 21 -5.35 -11.76 -6.64
CA LYS A 21 -6.58 -12.55 -6.47
C LYS A 21 -6.88 -12.84 -5.00
N ASP A 22 -5.85 -13.09 -4.19
CA ASP A 22 -6.02 -13.34 -2.75
C ASP A 22 -6.62 -12.10 -2.08
N TRP A 23 -6.15 -10.92 -2.49
CA TRP A 23 -6.64 -9.63 -1.99
C TRP A 23 -8.04 -9.26 -2.47
N ALA A 24 -8.54 -9.84 -3.57
CA ALA A 24 -9.82 -9.45 -4.16
C ALA A 24 -11.02 -9.56 -3.18
N ALA A 25 -10.95 -10.49 -2.22
CA ALA A 25 -11.97 -10.70 -1.19
C ALA A 25 -11.95 -9.63 -0.08
N VAL A 26 -10.85 -8.88 0.09
CA VAL A 26 -10.72 -7.84 1.10
C VAL A 26 -11.36 -6.56 0.57
N ALA A 27 -12.47 -6.10 1.16
CA ALA A 27 -13.14 -4.89 0.70
C ALA A 27 -12.21 -3.65 0.79
N PRO A 28 -12.17 -2.79 -0.24
CA PRO A 28 -11.38 -1.56 -0.18
C PRO A 28 -12.01 -0.55 0.79
N MET A 29 -11.17 0.15 1.54
CA MET A 29 -11.57 1.20 2.47
C MET A 29 -10.64 2.41 2.38
N GLN A 30 -11.09 3.55 2.89
CA GLN A 30 -10.26 4.75 2.95
C GLN A 30 -9.18 4.61 4.01
N VAL A 31 -7.96 4.98 3.64
CA VAL A 31 -6.80 5.08 4.53
C VAL A 31 -6.10 6.41 4.33
N ARG A 32 -5.58 6.99 5.40
CA ARG A 32 -4.77 8.20 5.31
C ARG A 32 -3.32 7.83 5.04
N LEU A 33 -2.67 8.56 4.14
CA LEU A 33 -1.26 8.35 3.81
C LEU A 33 -0.35 8.51 5.03
N ASP A 34 -0.63 9.48 5.90
CA ASP A 34 0.16 9.80 7.10
C ASP A 34 0.01 8.77 8.24
N GLU A 35 -0.86 7.75 8.07
CA GLU A 35 -0.98 6.62 8.98
C GLU A 35 -0.19 5.39 8.51
N LEU A 36 0.30 5.40 7.26
CA LEU A 36 0.95 4.26 6.65
C LEU A 36 2.46 4.26 6.90
N VAL A 37 2.99 3.07 7.20
CA VAL A 37 4.42 2.77 7.17
C VAL A 37 4.73 2.00 5.90
N THR A 38 5.69 2.44 5.08
CA THR A 38 6.04 1.68 3.88
C THR A 38 6.81 0.42 4.23
N THR A 39 6.69 -0.62 3.41
CA THR A 39 7.53 -1.83 3.50
C THR A 39 8.67 -1.83 2.48
N LYS A 40 8.71 -0.79 1.63
CA LYS A 40 9.75 -0.53 0.64
C LYS A 40 10.25 0.90 0.82
N SER A 41 11.56 1.09 0.75
CA SER A 41 12.22 2.39 0.85
C SER A 41 12.52 3.02 -0.51
N THR A 42 12.57 2.20 -1.57
CA THR A 42 12.89 2.62 -2.93
C THR A 42 11.68 2.58 -3.83
N LEU A 43 11.61 3.54 -4.75
CA LEU A 43 10.58 3.65 -5.76
C LEU A 43 11.24 3.89 -7.12
N ASP A 44 10.77 3.19 -8.15
CA ASP A 44 11.18 3.41 -9.53
C ASP A 44 10.44 4.63 -10.12
N LEU A 45 11.18 5.66 -10.50
CA LEU A 45 10.65 6.90 -11.06
C LEU A 45 10.05 6.72 -12.46
N ALA A 46 10.63 5.86 -13.30
CA ALA A 46 10.09 5.59 -14.63
C ALA A 46 8.71 4.91 -14.51
N ALA A 47 8.58 3.95 -13.60
CA ALA A 47 7.29 3.33 -13.29
C ALA A 47 6.28 4.31 -12.67
N LEU A 48 6.74 5.31 -11.90
CA LEU A 48 5.87 6.37 -11.36
C LEU A 48 5.30 7.28 -12.44
N LEU A 49 6.13 7.64 -13.43
CA LEU A 49 5.80 8.60 -14.48
C LEU A 49 5.12 7.96 -15.69
N ALA A 50 5.13 6.64 -15.81
CA ALA A 50 4.43 5.93 -16.88
C ALA A 50 2.92 6.26 -16.86
N GLU A 51 2.45 6.88 -17.94
CA GLU A 51 1.02 7.14 -18.23
C GLU A 51 0.30 5.82 -18.58
N ASP A 52 1.02 4.90 -19.23
CA ASP A 52 0.50 3.65 -19.77
C ASP A 52 0.83 2.43 -18.91
N SER A 53 0.98 2.58 -17.58
CA SER A 53 1.05 1.39 -16.72
C SER A 53 -0.32 0.71 -16.71
N THR A 54 -0.55 -0.05 -17.78
CA THR A 54 -1.55 -1.10 -17.90
C THR A 54 -1.59 -1.80 -16.55
N PHE A 55 -2.69 -1.58 -15.82
CA PHE A 55 -2.88 -2.08 -14.47
C PHE A 55 -2.84 -3.61 -14.50
N PHE A 56 -1.65 -4.19 -14.37
CA PHE A 56 -1.47 -5.61 -14.14
C PHE A 56 -1.56 -5.86 -12.64
N GLY A 57 -2.78 -6.00 -12.13
CA GLY A 57 -3.02 -6.35 -10.72
C GLY A 57 -4.23 -5.68 -10.11
N ASP A 58 -4.17 -5.48 -8.80
CA ASP A 58 -5.25 -4.86 -8.03
C ASP A 58 -5.24 -3.33 -8.20
N LEU A 59 -6.43 -2.76 -8.38
CA LEU A 59 -6.63 -1.31 -8.45
C LEU A 59 -6.23 -0.64 -7.13
N PHE A 60 -6.46 -1.34 -6.02
CA PHE A 60 -6.25 -0.81 -4.68
C PHE A 60 -4.87 -1.24 -4.14
N PRO A 61 -4.12 -0.34 -3.50
CA PRO A 61 -2.97 -0.72 -2.68
C PRO A 61 -3.33 -1.73 -1.60
N HIS A 62 -2.35 -2.52 -1.21
CA HIS A 62 -2.48 -3.55 -0.18
C HIS A 62 -1.83 -3.07 1.10
N VAL A 63 -2.61 -3.09 2.17
CA VAL A 63 -2.19 -2.63 3.49
C VAL A 63 -2.38 -3.78 4.47
N VAL A 64 -1.35 -4.08 5.24
CA VAL A 64 -1.43 -5.04 6.35
C VAL A 64 -1.50 -4.26 7.64
N GLN A 65 -2.54 -4.50 8.43
CA GLN A 65 -2.66 -3.96 9.79
C GLN A 65 -2.15 -5.01 10.78
N TRP A 66 -1.05 -4.69 11.46
CA TRP A 66 -0.38 -5.57 12.41
C TRP A 66 0.00 -4.79 13.66
N LYS A 67 -0.38 -5.31 14.84
CA LYS A 67 -0.11 -4.67 16.15
C LYS A 67 -0.41 -3.16 16.17
N GLY A 68 -1.54 -2.78 15.58
CA GLY A 68 -2.00 -1.38 15.51
C GLY A 68 -1.28 -0.49 14.50
N THR A 69 -0.32 -1.00 13.73
CA THR A 69 0.37 -0.27 12.66
C THR A 69 -0.10 -0.73 11.29
N ARG A 70 -0.28 0.22 10.36
CA ARG A 70 -0.67 -0.04 8.97
C ARG A 70 0.55 0.00 8.06
N TYR A 71 0.88 -1.14 7.48
CA TYR A 71 2.02 -1.30 6.59
C TYR A 71 1.55 -1.32 5.14
N LEU A 72 2.02 -0.38 4.33
CA LEU A 72 1.80 -0.38 2.89
C LEU A 72 2.69 -1.45 2.24
N GLU A 73 2.09 -2.60 1.97
CA GLU A 73 2.78 -3.78 1.42
C GLU A 73 2.95 -3.67 -0.10
N ASP A 74 1.90 -3.23 -0.80
CA ASP A 74 1.91 -3.02 -2.24
C ASP A 74 1.25 -1.69 -2.63
N GLY A 75 1.61 -1.17 -3.81
CA GLY A 75 1.02 0.04 -4.35
C GLY A 75 1.70 1.33 -3.91
N LEU A 76 3.00 1.29 -3.56
CA LEU A 76 3.79 2.46 -3.17
C LEU A 76 3.70 3.59 -4.21
N HIS A 77 3.83 3.27 -5.51
CA HIS A 77 3.69 4.26 -6.58
C HIS A 77 2.30 4.92 -6.60
N ARG A 78 1.22 4.16 -6.35
CA ARG A 78 -0.15 4.68 -6.29
C ARG A 78 -0.31 5.63 -5.10
N ALA A 79 0.27 5.27 -3.94
CA ALA A 79 0.26 6.13 -2.76
C ALA A 79 1.06 7.43 -2.97
N VAL A 80 2.25 7.35 -3.56
CA VAL A 80 3.08 8.52 -3.87
C VAL A 80 2.41 9.41 -4.93
N ARG A 81 1.84 8.83 -6.00
CA ARG A 81 1.09 9.58 -7.01
C ARG A 81 -0.10 10.32 -6.40
N THR A 82 -0.83 9.67 -5.48
CA THR A 82 -1.92 10.29 -4.70
C THR A 82 -1.42 11.53 -3.94
N ALA A 83 -0.28 11.41 -3.25
CA ALA A 83 0.35 12.53 -2.53
C ALA A 83 0.77 13.67 -3.46
N LEU A 84 1.37 13.34 -4.62
CA LEU A 84 1.77 14.33 -5.64
C LEU A 84 0.57 15.11 -6.20
N HIS A 85 -0.60 14.46 -6.28
CA HIS A 85 -1.88 15.11 -6.61
C HIS A 85 -2.52 15.87 -5.44
N GLN A 86 -1.77 16.16 -4.37
CA GLN A 86 -2.23 16.91 -3.18
C GLN A 86 -3.39 16.23 -2.43
N ARG A 87 -3.51 14.89 -2.52
CA ARG A 87 -4.49 14.12 -1.75
C ARG A 87 -3.80 13.41 -0.58
N SER A 88 -4.47 13.39 0.57
CA SER A 88 -3.98 12.74 1.80
C SER A 88 -4.63 11.38 2.08
N ILE A 89 -5.64 11.00 1.29
CA ILE A 89 -6.44 9.77 1.45
C ILE A 89 -6.39 8.98 0.14
N LEU A 90 -6.29 7.65 0.27
CA LEU A 90 -6.51 6.70 -0.83
C LEU A 90 -7.44 5.57 -0.39
N HIS A 91 -8.03 4.87 -1.36
CA HIS A 91 -8.68 3.60 -1.09
C HIS A 91 -7.63 2.49 -1.16
N ALA A 92 -7.59 1.65 -0.13
CA ALA A 92 -6.71 0.49 -0.03
C ALA A 92 -7.47 -0.71 0.52
N ARG A 93 -7.00 -1.92 0.22
CA ARG A 93 -7.46 -3.13 0.88
C ARG A 93 -6.65 -3.35 2.13
N VAL A 94 -7.32 -3.44 3.27
CA VAL A 94 -6.66 -3.55 4.57
C VAL A 94 -6.89 -4.95 5.13
N LEU A 95 -5.85 -5.77 5.15
CA LEU A 95 -5.84 -7.07 5.79
C LEU A 95 -5.46 -6.90 7.27
N LEU A 96 -6.35 -7.27 8.17
CA LEU A 96 -6.07 -7.31 9.60
C LEU A 96 -5.45 -8.66 9.96
N LEU A 97 -4.27 -8.64 10.60
CA LEU A 97 -3.63 -9.83 11.15
C LEU A 97 -3.73 -9.82 12.67
N GLU A 98 -4.19 -10.95 13.24
CA GLU A 98 -4.26 -11.16 14.69
C GLU A 98 -2.92 -11.66 15.23
N GLY A 99 -2.55 -11.10 16.39
CA GLY A 99 -1.26 -11.21 17.07
C GLY A 99 -0.91 -12.57 17.63
#